data_AF-A0A832X7R5-F1
#
_entry.id   AF-A0A832X7R5-F1
#
_cell.length_a   1.000
_cell.length_b   1.000
_cell.length_c   1.000
_cell.angle_alpha   90.00
_cell.angle_beta   90.00
_cell.angle_gamma   90.00
#
_symmetry.space_group_name_H-M   'P 1'
#
loop_
_entity.id
_entity.type
_entity.pdbx_description
1 polymer ?
#
loop_
_entity_poly.entity_id
_entity_poly.type
_entity_poly.pdbx_seq_one_letter_code
_entity_poly.pdbx_strand_id
1 'polypeptide(L)'
;MNKGESRKDEKIVVRIHKKQDNVPTPLFYPNDVRRFVHEFVSSWIRGDIIIRFPTAAELSKKTPLSIAFPVDPSVDAELKIKEHYIDLLSTVAGTKKASTDEQDRAVAEVFKMLLMFRSANRIEGKIISNDLEKRVEEIEKTLAAQGKLVERITEFLFKPKKRKTKKIV
;
A
#
# COMPACT_ATOMS: atom_id res chain seq x y z
N MET A 1 -18.93 -65.62 -47.83
CA MET A 1 -18.96 -65.31 -46.38
C MET A 1 -17.98 -64.17 -46.14
N ASN A 2 -18.52 -62.97 -45.91
CA ASN A 2 -17.78 -61.71 -45.91
C ASN A 2 -17.35 -61.30 -44.49
N LYS A 3 -16.15 -60.74 -44.43
CA LYS A 3 -15.50 -60.11 -43.28
C LYS A 3 -16.40 -59.05 -42.64
N GLY A 4 -16.48 -59.06 -41.31
CA GLY A 4 -16.98 -57.94 -40.51
C GLY A 4 -16.00 -57.69 -39.37
N GLU A 5 -15.07 -56.76 -39.58
CA GLU A 5 -14.14 -56.28 -38.54
C GLU A 5 -14.91 -55.48 -37.48
N SER A 6 -14.93 -55.97 -36.25
CA SER A 6 -15.31 -55.17 -35.07
C SER A 6 -14.02 -54.57 -34.49
N ARG A 7 -13.63 -53.39 -34.98
CA ARG A 7 -12.62 -52.56 -34.31
C ARG A 7 -13.26 -51.95 -33.07
N LYS A 8 -12.77 -52.35 -31.90
CA LYS A 8 -13.12 -51.74 -30.61
C LYS A 8 -12.62 -50.30 -30.60
N ASP A 9 -13.54 -49.36 -30.39
CA ASP A 9 -13.25 -47.94 -30.20
C ASP A 9 -12.41 -47.74 -28.93
N GLU A 10 -11.09 -47.64 -29.08
CA GLU A 10 -10.21 -47.11 -28.04
C GLU A 10 -10.50 -45.61 -27.88
N LYS A 11 -11.29 -45.28 -26.84
CA LYS A 11 -11.50 -43.89 -26.40
C LYS A 11 -10.18 -43.32 -25.91
N ILE A 12 -9.54 -42.50 -26.75
CA ILE A 12 -8.39 -41.67 -26.37
C ILE A 12 -8.89 -40.62 -25.36
N VAL A 13 -8.60 -40.82 -24.08
CA VAL A 13 -8.86 -39.82 -23.03
C VAL A 13 -7.75 -38.78 -23.10
N VAL A 14 -7.95 -37.75 -23.92
CA VAL A 14 -7.06 -36.58 -23.95
C VAL A 14 -7.30 -35.79 -22.66
N ARG A 15 -6.43 -35.98 -21.67
CA ARG A 15 -6.34 -35.08 -20.50
C ARG A 15 -5.78 -33.75 -20.99
N ILE A 16 -6.68 -32.88 -21.46
CA ILE A 16 -6.37 -31.46 -21.71
C ILE A 16 -5.99 -30.88 -20.35
N HIS A 17 -4.69 -30.77 -20.10
CA HIS A 17 -4.19 -29.92 -19.04
C HIS A 17 -4.58 -28.50 -19.44
N LYS A 18 -5.65 -28.00 -18.84
CA LYS A 18 -6.08 -26.62 -18.95
C LYS A 18 -4.86 -25.79 -18.54
N LYS A 19 -4.21 -25.18 -19.54
CA LYS A 19 -3.10 -24.24 -19.36
C LYS A 19 -3.61 -23.24 -18.31
N GLN A 20 -3.05 -23.29 -17.10
CA GLN A 20 -3.36 -22.27 -16.11
C GLN A 20 -2.98 -20.96 -16.78
N ASP A 21 -3.98 -20.14 -17.07
CA ASP A 21 -3.76 -18.76 -17.46
C ASP A 21 -2.86 -18.19 -16.37
N ASN A 22 -1.65 -17.81 -16.78
CA ASN A 22 -0.62 -17.29 -15.91
C ASN A 22 -1.07 -15.87 -15.55
N VAL A 23 -2.05 -15.76 -14.65
CA VAL A 23 -2.59 -14.48 -14.20
C VAL A 23 -1.42 -13.74 -13.55
N PRO A 24 -1.03 -12.56 -14.07
CA PRO A 24 0.09 -11.83 -13.51
C PRO A 24 -0.21 -11.50 -12.05
N THR A 25 0.65 -11.96 -11.14
CA THR A 25 0.56 -11.56 -9.74
C THR A 25 0.88 -10.06 -9.64
N PRO A 26 -0.05 -9.22 -9.17
CA PRO A 26 0.20 -7.80 -9.05
C PRO A 26 1.29 -7.54 -8.00
N LEU A 27 2.05 -6.46 -8.18
CA LEU A 27 3.11 -6.06 -7.24
C LEU A 27 2.55 -5.64 -5.87
N PHE A 28 1.31 -5.12 -5.84
CA PHE A 28 0.64 -4.67 -4.63
C PHE A 28 -0.74 -5.32 -4.53
N TYR A 29 -1.10 -5.78 -3.33
CA TYR A 29 -2.46 -6.20 -3.02
C TYR A 29 -3.32 -4.98 -2.67
N PRO A 30 -4.66 -5.08 -2.76
CA PRO A 30 -5.56 -3.96 -2.44
C PRO A 30 -5.33 -3.37 -1.03
N ASN A 31 -5.00 -4.21 -0.06
CA ASN A 31 -4.70 -3.77 1.30
C ASN A 31 -3.40 -2.94 1.38
N ASP A 32 -2.38 -3.31 0.60
CA ASP A 32 -1.11 -2.57 0.54
C ASP A 32 -1.33 -1.19 -0.08
N VAL A 33 -2.13 -1.13 -1.14
CA VAL A 33 -2.53 0.13 -1.79
C VAL A 33 -3.27 1.03 -0.80
N ARG A 34 -4.24 0.49 -0.07
CA ARG A 34 -4.99 1.23 0.95
C ARG A 34 -4.08 1.78 2.05
N ARG A 35 -3.16 0.94 2.57
CA ARG A 35 -2.18 1.36 3.59
C ARG A 35 -1.28 2.48 3.04
N PHE A 36 -0.73 2.30 1.85
CA PHE A 36 0.14 3.27 1.22
C PHE A 36 -0.55 4.63 1.00
N VAL A 37 -1.79 4.61 0.49
CA VAL A 37 -2.57 5.83 0.28
C VAL A 37 -2.86 6.51 1.62
N HIS A 38 -3.19 5.77 2.67
CA HIS A 38 -3.36 6.34 4.01
C HIS A 38 -2.09 7.03 4.53
N GLU A 39 -0.93 6.36 4.39
CA GLU A 39 0.36 6.93 4.81
C GLU A 39 0.69 8.19 4.00
N PHE A 40 0.48 8.14 2.68
CA PHE A 40 0.64 9.28 1.79
C PHE A 40 -0.23 10.46 2.22
N VAL A 41 -1.54 10.26 2.41
CA VAL A 41 -2.46 11.33 2.82
C VAL A 41 -2.03 11.93 4.16
N SER A 42 -1.65 11.08 5.10
CA SER A 42 -1.19 11.52 6.43
C SER A 42 0.10 12.35 6.35
N SER A 43 1.06 11.96 5.51
CA SER A 43 2.31 12.70 5.30
C SER A 43 2.10 13.98 4.49
N TRP A 44 1.17 13.98 3.53
CA TRP A 44 0.80 15.17 2.77
C TRP A 44 0.14 16.23 3.65
N ILE A 45 -0.80 15.85 4.53
CA ILE A 45 -1.43 16.76 5.49
C ILE A 45 -0.40 17.34 6.47
N ARG A 46 0.60 16.54 6.87
CA ARG A 46 1.70 16.99 7.74
C ARG A 46 2.67 17.96 7.05
N GLY A 47 2.69 17.99 5.72
CA GLY A 47 3.65 18.78 4.94
C GLY A 47 4.98 18.06 4.67
N ASP A 48 5.09 16.76 5.00
CA ASP A 48 6.28 15.94 4.68
C ASP A 48 6.41 15.69 3.17
N ILE A 49 5.29 15.85 2.44
CA ILE A 49 5.17 15.63 1.01
C ILE A 49 4.52 16.86 0.38
N ILE A 50 5.08 17.33 -0.73
CA ILE A 50 4.56 18.44 -1.52
C ILE A 50 4.22 17.91 -2.92
N ILE A 51 2.98 18.17 -3.38
CA ILE A 51 2.57 17.90 -4.76
C ILE A 51 2.48 19.20 -5.54
N ARG A 52 3.13 19.22 -6.70
CA ARG A 52 3.00 20.31 -7.69
C ARG A 52 1.97 19.96 -8.75
N PHE A 53 0.79 20.60 -8.67
CA PHE A 53 -0.26 20.43 -9.68
C PHE A 53 0.14 21.03 -11.03
N PRO A 54 -0.41 20.51 -12.15
CA PRO A 54 -0.30 21.15 -13.45
C PRO A 54 -0.80 22.58 -13.41
N THR A 55 -0.03 23.52 -13.96
CA THR A 55 -0.44 24.92 -14.04
C THR A 55 -1.18 25.20 -15.34
N ALA A 56 -2.00 26.26 -15.38
CA ALA A 56 -2.69 26.73 -16.58
C ALA A 56 -1.74 26.89 -17.78
N ALA A 57 -0.51 27.35 -17.55
CA ALA A 57 0.53 27.47 -18.58
C ALA A 57 1.06 26.13 -19.13
N GLU A 58 0.96 25.03 -18.37
CA GLU A 58 1.29 23.68 -18.83
C GLU A 58 0.11 23.02 -19.53
N LEU A 59 -1.12 23.35 -19.10
CA LEU A 59 -2.35 22.87 -19.70
C LEU A 59 -2.61 23.52 -21.06
N SER A 60 -2.39 24.84 -21.20
CA SER A 60 -2.58 25.58 -22.44
C SER A 60 -1.66 25.12 -23.57
N LYS A 61 -0.47 24.59 -23.25
CA LYS A 61 0.46 24.00 -24.23
C LYS A 61 -0.04 22.69 -24.85
N LYS A 62 -1.00 22.01 -24.21
CA LYS A 62 -1.56 20.73 -24.67
C LYS A 62 -2.86 20.88 -25.46
N THR A 63 -3.49 22.05 -25.42
CA THR A 63 -4.71 22.36 -26.20
C THR A 63 -4.34 23.24 -27.38
N PRO A 64 -3.99 22.67 -28.55
CA PRO A 64 -3.85 23.47 -29.75
C PRO A 64 -5.25 23.95 -30.16
N LEU A 65 -5.41 25.28 -30.25
CA LEU A 65 -6.63 26.00 -30.64
C LEU A 65 -7.79 26.03 -29.62
N SER A 66 -7.91 27.14 -28.90
CA SER A 66 -9.22 27.75 -28.62
C SER A 66 -9.06 29.26 -28.63
N ILE A 67 -9.18 29.84 -29.84
CA ILE A 67 -9.44 31.27 -30.01
C ILE A 67 -10.88 31.50 -29.55
N ALA A 68 -11.08 32.53 -28.72
CA ALA A 68 -12.33 33.04 -28.14
C ALA A 68 -12.78 32.40 -26.82
N PHE A 69 -12.58 33.12 -25.71
CA PHE A 69 -13.56 33.58 -24.71
C PHE A 69 -12.79 34.39 -23.61
N PRO A 70 -13.42 35.34 -22.89
CA PRO A 70 -12.72 36.27 -21.99
C PRO A 70 -12.26 35.64 -20.66
N VAL A 71 -12.43 34.33 -20.49
CA VAL A 71 -11.99 33.54 -19.35
C VAL A 71 -11.12 32.41 -19.91
N ASP A 72 -9.85 32.36 -19.53
CA ASP A 72 -8.89 31.41 -20.08
C ASP A 72 -9.29 29.97 -19.66
N PRO A 73 -9.68 29.09 -20.60
CA PRO A 73 -10.21 27.76 -20.28
C PRO A 73 -9.18 26.87 -19.56
N SER A 74 -7.91 27.24 -19.61
CA SER A 74 -6.81 26.57 -18.92
C SER A 74 -6.81 26.81 -17.40
N VAL A 75 -7.28 27.97 -16.93
CA VAL A 75 -7.40 28.31 -15.51
C VAL A 75 -8.55 27.55 -14.87
N ASP A 76 -9.69 27.48 -15.57
CA ASP A 76 -10.85 26.69 -15.14
C ASP A 76 -10.52 25.19 -15.09
N ALA A 77 -9.70 24.70 -16.02
CA ALA A 77 -9.24 23.32 -16.01
C ALA A 77 -8.30 23.02 -14.83
N GLU A 78 -7.38 23.94 -14.50
CA GLU A 78 -6.52 23.82 -13.33
C GLU A 78 -7.35 23.76 -12.03
N LEU A 79 -8.34 24.65 -11.89
CA LEU A 79 -9.18 24.70 -10.70
C LEU A 79 -9.98 23.39 -10.54
N LYS A 80 -10.60 22.90 -11.62
CA LYS A 80 -11.35 21.62 -11.60
C LYS A 80 -10.49 20.43 -11.22
N ILE A 81 -9.24 20.38 -11.68
CA ILE A 81 -8.32 19.29 -11.31
C ILE A 81 -8.01 19.35 -9.80
N LYS A 82 -7.77 20.54 -9.26
CA LYS A 82 -7.53 20.73 -7.82
C LYS A 82 -8.75 20.37 -6.98
N GLU A 83 -9.93 20.83 -7.37
CA GLU A 83 -11.20 20.52 -6.69
C GLU A 83 -11.46 19.01 -6.67
N HIS A 84 -11.33 18.35 -7.81
CA HIS A 84 -11.51 16.90 -7.91
C HIS A 84 -10.50 16.14 -7.04
N TYR A 85 -9.23 16.57 -7.03
CA TYR A 85 -8.22 15.97 -6.18
C TYR A 85 -8.53 16.14 -4.69
N ILE A 86 -8.93 17.34 -4.27
CA ILE A 86 -9.34 17.61 -2.89
C ILE A 86 -10.57 16.79 -2.49
N ASP A 87 -11.52 16.60 -3.40
CA ASP A 87 -12.72 15.79 -3.15
C ASP A 87 -12.40 14.31 -2.94
N LEU A 88 -11.49 13.75 -3.76
CA LEU A 88 -10.99 12.40 -3.58
C LEU A 88 -10.25 12.23 -2.26
N LEU A 89 -9.38 13.18 -1.91
CA LEU A 89 -8.66 13.14 -0.64
C LEU A 89 -9.59 13.31 0.56
N SER A 90 -10.65 14.12 0.44
CA SER A 90 -11.67 14.29 1.47
C SER A 90 -12.47 13.01 1.68
N THR A 91 -12.73 12.26 0.60
CA THR A 91 -13.38 10.95 0.65
C THR A 91 -12.49 9.91 1.35
N VAL A 92 -11.19 9.89 1.03
CA VAL A 92 -10.21 8.99 1.66
C VAL A 92 -9.95 9.35 3.12
N ALA A 93 -9.87 10.64 3.46
CA ALA A 93 -9.69 11.12 4.82
C ALA A 93 -10.94 10.94 5.70
N GLY A 94 -12.09 10.58 5.09
CA GLY A 94 -13.35 10.38 5.80
C GLY A 94 -14.04 11.67 6.25
N THR A 95 -13.59 12.84 5.76
CA THR A 95 -14.27 14.12 6.04
C THR A 95 -15.56 14.25 5.22
N LYS A 96 -15.59 13.65 4.02
CA LYS A 96 -16.79 13.48 3.21
C LYS A 96 -17.42 12.13 3.49
N LYS A 97 -18.71 12.11 3.80
CA LYS A 97 -19.48 10.87 3.96
C LYS A 97 -19.56 10.16 2.60
N ALA A 98 -19.02 8.95 2.54
CA ALA A 98 -19.03 8.09 1.38
C ALA A 98 -19.28 6.64 1.82
N SER A 99 -19.84 5.85 0.92
CA SER A 99 -19.96 4.40 1.11
C SER A 99 -18.59 3.72 1.11
N THR A 100 -18.53 2.48 1.58
CA THR A 100 -17.30 1.66 1.54
C THR A 100 -16.77 1.50 0.11
N ASP A 101 -17.67 1.28 -0.84
CA ASP A 101 -17.34 1.08 -2.25
C ASP A 101 -16.79 2.36 -2.88
N GLU A 102 -17.34 3.53 -2.52
CA GLU A 102 -16.83 4.82 -2.95
C GLU A 102 -15.46 5.13 -2.34
N GLN A 103 -15.23 4.77 -1.09
CA GLN A 103 -13.90 4.89 -0.46
C GLN A 103 -12.87 4.01 -1.18
N ASP A 104 -13.20 2.77 -1.51
CA ASP A 104 -12.27 1.87 -2.23
C ASP A 104 -11.95 2.39 -3.64
N ARG A 105 -12.95 2.94 -4.33
CA ARG A 105 -12.73 3.61 -5.63
C ARG A 105 -11.86 4.85 -5.48
N ALA A 106 -12.12 5.69 -4.48
CA ALA A 106 -11.32 6.87 -4.22
C ALA A 106 -9.86 6.51 -3.90
N VAL A 107 -9.63 5.47 -3.10
CA VAL A 107 -8.28 4.94 -2.81
C VAL A 107 -7.57 4.51 -4.10
N ALA A 108 -8.26 3.76 -4.97
CA ALA A 108 -7.69 3.32 -6.25
C ALA A 108 -7.38 4.51 -7.18
N GLU A 109 -8.26 5.50 -7.25
CA GLU A 109 -8.05 6.71 -8.06
C GLU A 109 -6.91 7.57 -7.54
N VAL A 110 -6.83 7.78 -6.23
CA VAL A 110 -5.70 8.48 -5.60
C VAL A 110 -4.40 7.76 -5.89
N PHE A 111 -4.36 6.43 -5.74
CA PHE A 111 -3.16 5.66 -6.06
C PHE A 111 -2.72 5.83 -7.52
N LYS A 112 -3.67 5.79 -8.47
CA LYS A 112 -3.40 6.06 -9.89
C LYS A 112 -2.86 7.47 -10.10
N MET A 113 -3.43 8.48 -9.44
CA MET A 113 -2.94 9.86 -9.53
C MET A 113 -1.53 10.01 -8.97
N LEU A 114 -1.18 9.32 -7.89
CA LEU A 114 0.19 9.30 -7.35
C LEU A 114 1.19 8.75 -8.36
N LEU A 115 0.84 7.68 -9.07
CA LEU A 115 1.69 7.16 -10.15
C LEU A 115 1.89 8.19 -11.28
N MET A 116 0.84 8.92 -11.66
CA MET A 116 0.92 9.99 -12.66
C MET A 116 1.77 11.17 -12.18
N PHE A 117 1.62 11.61 -10.93
CA PHE A 117 2.45 12.68 -10.38
C PHE A 117 3.91 12.25 -10.25
N ARG A 118 4.16 10.98 -9.90
CA ARG A 118 5.53 10.47 -9.81
C ARG A 118 6.20 10.39 -11.17
N SER A 119 5.50 9.95 -12.21
CA SER A 119 6.03 9.90 -13.59
C SER A 119 6.29 11.30 -14.16
N ALA A 120 5.54 12.31 -13.71
CA ALA A 120 5.75 13.71 -14.06
C ALA A 120 6.74 14.45 -13.14
N ASN A 121 7.42 13.76 -12.20
CA ASN A 121 8.31 14.37 -11.21
C ASN A 121 7.67 15.52 -10.39
N ARG A 122 6.39 15.37 -10.04
CA ARG A 122 5.58 16.39 -9.32
C ARG A 122 5.49 16.15 -7.82
N ILE A 123 6.10 15.10 -7.28
CA ILE A 123 6.10 14.77 -5.86
C ILE A 123 7.48 15.10 -5.28
N GLU A 124 7.53 15.94 -4.27
CA GLU A 124 8.70 16.23 -3.45
C GLU A 124 8.48 15.70 -2.02
N GLY A 125 9.55 15.25 -1.37
CA GLY A 125 9.49 14.66 -0.04
C GLY A 125 9.56 13.14 -0.03
N LYS A 126 9.52 12.54 1.16
CA LYS A 126 9.56 11.09 1.35
C LYS A 126 8.35 10.64 2.16
N ILE A 127 7.68 9.60 1.69
CA ILE A 127 6.68 8.89 2.51
C ILE A 127 7.49 8.10 3.54
N ILE A 128 7.52 8.60 4.78
CA ILE A 128 8.07 7.85 5.91
C ILE A 128 6.87 7.14 6.55
N SER A 129 6.83 5.81 6.42
CA SER A 129 5.82 5.01 7.10
C SER A 129 5.94 5.25 8.61
N ASN A 130 4.81 5.56 9.27
CA ASN A 130 4.72 5.71 10.73
C ASN A 130 5.02 4.39 11.49
N ASP A 131 5.43 3.33 10.81
CA ASP A 131 5.86 2.06 11.41
C ASP A 131 7.12 2.20 12.29
N LEU A 132 7.77 3.36 12.30
CA LEU A 132 8.90 3.63 13.20
C LEU A 132 8.51 3.49 14.67
N GLU A 133 7.36 4.02 15.08
CA GLU A 133 6.92 3.93 16.48
C GLU A 133 6.58 2.49 16.88
N LYS A 134 5.91 1.74 16.00
CA LYS A 134 5.63 0.32 16.23
C LYS A 134 6.90 -0.52 16.28
N ARG A 135 7.87 -0.25 15.39
CA ARG A 135 9.17 -0.92 15.41
C ARG A 135 9.97 -0.57 16.66
N VAL A 136 9.89 0.66 17.15
CA VAL A 136 10.50 1.06 18.43
C VAL A 136 9.83 0.31 19.59
N GLU A 137 8.50 0.27 19.62
CA GLU A 137 7.75 -0.45 20.66
C GLU A 137 8.04 -1.96 20.64
N GLU A 138 8.16 -2.58 19.47
CA GLU A 138 8.59 -3.97 19.32
C GLU A 138 10.02 -4.18 19.82
N ILE A 139 10.96 -3.30 19.43
CA ILE A 139 12.35 -3.35 19.89
C ILE A 139 12.42 -3.23 21.41
N GLU A 140 11.68 -2.29 22.02
CA GLU A 140 11.59 -2.11 23.46
C GLU A 140 11.05 -3.38 24.17
N LYS A 141 10.01 -4.01 23.61
CA LYS A 141 9.48 -5.28 24.11
C LYS A 141 10.52 -6.41 24.06
N THR A 142 11.26 -6.53 22.95
CA THR A 142 12.34 -7.53 22.84
C THR A 142 13.47 -7.26 23.82
N LEU A 143 13.86 -6.00 24.02
CA LEU A 143 14.91 -5.62 24.97
C LEU A 143 14.51 -5.96 26.42
N ALA A 144 13.27 -5.67 26.80
CA ALA A 144 12.74 -6.01 28.11
C ALA A 144 12.70 -7.54 28.34
N ALA A 145 12.37 -8.32 27.30
CA ALA A 145 12.39 -9.78 27.38
C ALA A 145 13.82 -10.34 27.54
N GLN A 146 14.79 -9.76 26.83
CA GLN A 146 16.21 -10.12 26.97
C GLN A 146 16.76 -9.77 28.36
N GLY A 147 16.39 -8.61 28.92
CA GLY A 147 16.77 -8.23 30.30
C GLY A 147 16.33 -9.25 31.34
N LYS A 148 15.07 -9.71 31.27
CA LYS A 148 14.55 -10.78 32.15
C LYS A 148 15.28 -12.11 31.98
N LEU A 149 15.73 -12.44 30.76
CA LEU A 149 16.50 -13.64 30.51
C LEU A 149 17.88 -13.56 31.17
N VAL A 150 18.55 -12.41 31.05
CA VAL A 150 19.84 -12.15 31.68
C VAL A 150 19.75 -12.19 33.20
N GLU A 151 18.71 -11.62 33.80
CA GLU A 151 18.47 -11.74 35.24
C GLU A 151 18.33 -13.19 35.70
N ARG A 152 17.54 -14.00 34.97
CA ARG A 152 17.39 -15.43 35.27
C ARG A 152 18.70 -16.20 35.14
N ILE A 153 19.50 -15.92 34.11
CA ILE A 153 20.83 -16.52 33.92
C ILE A 153 21.75 -16.13 35.09
N THR A 154 21.72 -14.85 35.48
CA THR A 154 22.54 -14.33 36.58
C THR A 154 22.14 -14.97 37.91
N GLU A 155 20.83 -15.07 38.20
CA GLU A 155 20.34 -15.79 39.38
C GLU A 155 20.71 -17.27 39.38
N PHE A 156 20.71 -17.91 38.20
CA PHE A 156 21.06 -19.32 38.09
C PHE A 156 22.57 -19.55 38.31
N LEU A 157 23.41 -18.71 37.72
CA LEU A 157 24.87 -18.84 37.77
C LEU A 157 25.47 -18.32 39.09
N PHE A 158 24.89 -17.30 39.71
CA PHE A 158 25.48 -16.61 40.87
C PHE A 158 24.71 -16.79 42.18
N LYS A 159 23.74 -17.70 42.26
CA LYS A 159 23.08 -18.00 43.54
C LYS A 159 24.11 -18.48 44.57
N PRO A 160 24.31 -17.77 45.70
CA PRO A 160 25.25 -18.21 46.72
C PRO A 160 24.77 -19.53 47.29
N LYS A 161 25.62 -20.55 47.22
CA LYS A 161 25.39 -21.89 47.80
C LYS A 161 25.05 -21.69 49.28
N LYS A 162 23.78 -21.90 49.67
CA LYS A 162 23.35 -21.86 51.08
C LYS A 162 24.17 -22.91 51.84
N ARG A 163 25.17 -22.48 52.61
CA ARG A 163 25.87 -23.34 53.56
C ARG A 163 24.83 -23.82 54.57
N LYS A 164 24.50 -25.11 54.54
CA LYS A 164 23.72 -25.74 55.61
C LYS A 164 24.55 -25.65 56.89
N THR A 165 24.25 -24.69 57.75
CA THR A 165 24.78 -24.66 59.11
C THR A 165 24.28 -25.90 59.82
N LYS A 166 25.14 -26.91 60.01
CA LYS A 166 24.84 -28.03 60.89
C LYS A 166 24.67 -27.44 62.29
N LYS A 167 23.46 -27.55 62.86
CA LYS A 167 23.25 -27.38 64.30
C LYS A 167 24.15 -28.41 64.99
N ILE A 168 25.16 -27.93 65.69
CA ILE A 168 25.89 -28.72 66.68
C ILE A 168 24.98 -28.72 67.91
N VAL A 169 24.51 -29.91 68.27
CA VAL A 169 23.82 -30.20 69.53
C VAL A 169 24.87 -30.47 70.58
#